data_AF-A0A9J7HH07-F1
#
_entry.id   AF-A0A9J7HH07-F1
#
_cell.length_a   1.000
_cell.length_b   1.000
_cell.length_c   1.000
_cell.angle_alpha   90.00
_cell.angle_beta   90.00
_cell.angle_gamma   90.00
#
_symmetry.space_group_name_H-M   'P 1'
#
loop_
_entity.id
_entity.type
_entity.pdbx_description
1 polymer ?
#
loop_
_entity_poly.entity_id
_entity_poly.type
_entity_poly.pdbx_seq_one_letter_code
_entity_poly.pdbx_strand_id
1 'polypeptide(L)'
;MVKCYFLDFGDTDVLTVSSLRLLAPCFSTKPVQVLKVQLAGLQDFSTDPEVLSKLFDLVAGKNCFAEIEERGPVPVVTFYDTGTEEDINVNELCLSVVDARDLAPTIPGVGEKLEGCVQFVDSSGLIYFTSPGPGLDKLEQLMASADQQTSVTDTGVTTAELGKIYYSCFSQVMIASWRGKETERREERGFGKEGGSL
;
A
#
# COMPACT_ATOMS: atom_id res chain seq x y z
N MET A 1 -37.08 16.70 14.24
CA MET A 1 -36.19 15.72 13.61
C MET A 1 -35.58 14.85 14.70
N VAL A 2 -35.25 13.60 14.40
CA VAL A 2 -34.57 12.67 15.33
C VAL A 2 -33.58 11.80 14.55
N LYS A 3 -32.43 11.47 15.14
CA LYS A 3 -31.45 10.55 14.56
C LYS A 3 -31.89 9.11 14.80
N CYS A 4 -32.03 8.33 13.74
CA CYS A 4 -32.46 6.93 13.78
C CYS A 4 -31.31 6.01 13.36
N TYR A 5 -31.25 4.83 13.97
CA TYR A 5 -30.33 3.74 13.58
C TYR A 5 -31.12 2.67 12.85
N PHE A 6 -30.68 2.28 11.67
CA PHE A 6 -31.29 1.18 10.92
C PHE A 6 -30.67 -0.12 11.37
N LEU A 7 -31.38 -0.84 12.24
CA LEU A 7 -30.82 -1.99 12.94
C LEU A 7 -30.28 -3.07 11.99
N ASP A 8 -30.95 -3.33 10.87
CA ASP A 8 -30.53 -4.40 9.95
C ASP A 8 -29.58 -3.92 8.83
N PHE A 9 -29.28 -2.63 8.75
CA PHE A 9 -28.42 -2.03 7.71
C PHE A 9 -27.13 -1.43 8.28
N GLY A 10 -27.14 -1.01 9.55
CA GLY A 10 -25.97 -0.49 10.26
C GLY A 10 -25.71 1.00 10.11
N ASP A 11 -26.43 1.69 9.23
CA ASP A 11 -26.32 3.13 8.99
C ASP A 11 -27.31 3.96 9.85
N THR A 12 -27.26 5.29 9.66
CA THR A 12 -28.10 6.24 10.42
C THR A 12 -28.62 7.36 9.53
N ASP A 13 -29.83 7.84 9.80
CA ASP A 13 -30.42 8.99 9.12
C ASP A 13 -31.20 9.90 10.10
N VAL A 14 -31.45 11.15 9.70
CA VAL A 14 -32.19 12.15 10.47
C VAL A 14 -33.61 12.28 9.90
N LEU A 15 -34.56 11.68 10.62
CA LEU A 15 -35.94 11.56 10.15
C LEU A 15 -36.89 12.54 10.86
N THR A 16 -38.00 12.86 10.21
CA THR A 16 -39.10 13.62 10.83
C THR A 16 -39.84 12.73 11.84
N VAL A 17 -40.34 13.29 12.95
CA VAL A 17 -41.13 12.51 13.91
C VAL A 17 -42.41 11.98 13.25
N SER A 18 -42.97 12.73 12.29
CA SER A 18 -44.14 12.33 11.51
C SER A 18 -43.94 11.11 10.60
N SER A 19 -42.70 10.76 10.24
CA SER A 19 -42.41 9.55 9.45
C SER A 19 -42.23 8.30 10.32
N LEU A 20 -42.21 8.42 11.64
CA LEU A 20 -42.03 7.30 12.56
C LEU A 20 -43.36 6.61 12.89
N ARG A 21 -43.31 5.29 13.11
CA ARG A 21 -44.43 4.45 13.53
C ARG A 21 -43.97 3.51 14.64
N LEU A 22 -44.87 3.13 15.54
CA LEU A 22 -44.58 2.13 16.57
C LEU A 22 -44.38 0.76 15.91
N LEU A 23 -43.30 0.06 16.27
CA LEU A 23 -43.03 -1.28 15.77
C LEU A 23 -43.98 -2.29 16.43
N ALA A 24 -44.70 -3.08 15.62
CA ALA A 24 -45.55 -4.13 16.18
C ALA A 24 -44.69 -5.23 16.84
N PRO A 25 -45.10 -5.79 17.99
CA PRO A 25 -44.27 -6.75 18.75
C PRO A 25 -43.85 -8.00 17.97
N CYS A 26 -44.62 -8.41 16.96
CA CYS A 26 -44.25 -9.54 16.10
C CYS A 26 -42.96 -9.29 15.31
N PHE A 27 -42.64 -8.02 14.99
CA PHE A 27 -41.42 -7.64 14.28
C PHE A 27 -40.21 -7.44 15.19
N SER A 28 -40.39 -7.35 16.51
CA SER A 28 -39.29 -7.19 17.48
C SER A 28 -38.77 -8.51 18.06
N THR A 29 -39.16 -9.65 17.48
CA THR A 29 -38.79 -10.99 17.99
C THR A 29 -37.45 -11.49 17.45
N LYS A 30 -36.96 -10.89 16.36
CA LYS A 30 -35.71 -11.30 15.72
C LYS A 30 -34.53 -10.49 16.25
N PRO A 31 -33.34 -11.11 16.42
CA PRO A 31 -32.12 -10.36 16.67
C PRO A 31 -31.83 -9.39 15.53
N VAL A 32 -31.11 -8.32 15.87
CA VAL A 32 -30.52 -7.41 14.88
C VAL A 32 -29.62 -8.20 13.93
N GLN A 33 -29.76 -8.00 12.62
CA GLN A 33 -29.02 -8.79 11.62
C GLN A 33 -27.65 -8.19 11.25
N VAL A 34 -27.40 -6.90 11.54
CA VAL A 34 -26.11 -6.28 11.25
C VAL A 34 -25.08 -6.58 12.33
N LEU A 35 -23.86 -6.92 11.92
CA LEU A 35 -22.71 -7.10 12.79
C LEU A 35 -21.70 -5.99 12.52
N LYS A 36 -21.29 -5.28 13.57
CA LYS A 36 -20.18 -4.34 13.51
C LYS A 36 -18.88 -5.08 13.77
N VAL A 37 -17.90 -4.89 12.89
CA VAL A 37 -16.58 -5.54 12.97
C VAL A 37 -15.49 -4.51 12.69
N GLN A 38 -14.25 -4.85 13.06
CA GLN A 38 -13.03 -4.11 12.71
C GLN A 38 -12.13 -5.00 11.86
N LEU A 39 -11.40 -4.40 10.92
CA LEU A 39 -10.41 -5.13 10.14
C LEU A 39 -9.12 -5.28 10.94
N ALA A 40 -8.60 -6.50 11.00
CA ALA A 40 -7.30 -6.82 11.58
C ALA A 40 -6.19 -5.98 10.94
N GLY A 41 -5.31 -5.42 11.78
CA GLY A 41 -4.20 -4.57 11.38
C GLY A 41 -4.58 -3.12 11.01
N LEU A 42 -5.87 -2.81 10.86
CA LEU A 42 -6.35 -1.53 10.35
C LEU A 42 -7.07 -0.66 11.40
N GLN A 43 -6.98 -1.04 12.69
CA GLN A 43 -7.72 -0.37 13.77
C GLN A 43 -7.36 1.12 13.88
N ASP A 44 -6.08 1.46 13.75
CA ASP A 44 -5.59 2.84 13.84
C ASP A 44 -5.84 3.67 12.58
N PHE A 45 -6.28 3.05 11.48
CA PHE A 45 -6.52 3.67 10.18
C PHE A 45 -8.01 3.85 9.86
N SER A 46 -8.89 3.70 10.85
CA SER A 46 -10.35 3.77 10.68
C SER A 46 -10.89 5.12 10.18
N THR A 47 -10.07 6.18 10.21
CA THR A 47 -10.41 7.52 9.69
C THR A 47 -9.51 7.96 8.54
N ASP A 48 -8.60 7.10 8.08
CA ASP A 48 -7.68 7.40 6.99
C ASP A 48 -8.44 7.39 5.64
N PRO A 49 -8.51 8.51 4.92
CA PRO A 49 -9.32 8.62 3.72
C PRO A 49 -8.84 7.72 2.57
N GLU A 50 -7.53 7.47 2.45
CA GLU A 50 -6.98 6.63 1.38
C GLU A 50 -7.29 5.16 1.65
N VAL A 51 -7.12 4.72 2.90
CA VAL A 51 -7.48 3.38 3.35
C VAL A 51 -8.98 3.15 3.20
N LEU A 52 -9.82 4.10 3.62
CA LEU A 52 -11.27 3.99 3.50
C LEU A 52 -11.74 3.94 2.03
N SER A 53 -11.13 4.74 1.15
CA SER A 53 -11.41 4.69 -0.29
C SER A 53 -11.05 3.32 -0.86
N LYS A 54 -9.85 2.82 -0.55
CA LYS A 54 -9.40 1.50 -1.00
C LYS A 54 -10.30 0.39 -0.49
N LEU A 55 -10.68 0.44 0.78
CA LEU A 55 -11.59 -0.52 1.40
C LEU A 55 -12.94 -0.54 0.67
N PHE A 56 -13.52 0.64 0.43
CA PHE A 56 -14.79 0.75 -0.29
C PHE A 56 -14.71 0.10 -1.68
N ASP A 57 -13.67 0.41 -2.46
CA ASP A 57 -13.47 -0.17 -3.80
C ASP A 57 -13.30 -1.70 -3.76
N LEU A 58 -12.70 -2.22 -2.68
CA LEU A 58 -12.46 -3.65 -2.54
C LEU A 58 -13.70 -4.44 -2.11
N VAL A 59 -14.66 -3.83 -1.41
CA VAL A 59 -15.84 -4.56 -0.87
C VAL A 59 -17.16 -4.20 -1.53
N ALA A 60 -17.28 -3.02 -2.14
CA ALA A 60 -18.54 -2.54 -2.70
C ALA A 60 -19.04 -3.45 -3.84
N GLY A 61 -20.22 -4.05 -3.63
CA GLY A 61 -20.87 -4.90 -4.63
C GLY A 61 -20.22 -6.28 -4.82
N LYS A 62 -19.33 -6.70 -3.91
CA LYS A 62 -18.63 -7.98 -4.01
C LYS A 62 -19.12 -9.01 -3.01
N ASN A 63 -18.87 -10.27 -3.32
CA ASN A 63 -19.10 -11.36 -2.38
C ASN A 63 -17.86 -11.47 -1.49
N CYS A 64 -18.08 -11.38 -0.18
CA CYS A 64 -16.97 -11.44 0.76
C CYS A 64 -17.24 -12.44 1.88
N PHE A 65 -16.14 -12.96 2.41
CA PHE A 65 -16.09 -13.82 3.58
C PHE A 65 -15.30 -13.13 4.68
N ALA A 66 -15.69 -13.31 5.94
CA ALA A 66 -15.02 -12.72 7.09
C ALA A 66 -14.58 -13.83 8.05
N GLU A 67 -13.29 -13.91 8.31
CA GLU A 67 -12.70 -14.78 9.33
C GLU A 67 -12.52 -14.00 10.63
N ILE A 68 -12.99 -14.55 11.75
CA ILE A 68 -12.85 -13.90 13.06
C ILE A 68 -11.47 -14.20 13.62
N GLU A 69 -10.66 -13.15 13.81
CA GLU A 69 -9.36 -13.26 14.49
C GLU A 69 -9.50 -13.09 15.99
N GLU A 70 -10.27 -12.06 16.42
CA GLU A 70 -10.48 -11.78 17.83
C GLU A 70 -11.96 -11.56 18.14
N ARG A 71 -12.42 -12.16 19.24
CA ARG A 71 -13.78 -11.96 19.75
C ARG A 71 -13.80 -10.79 20.72
N GLY A 72 -14.85 -9.97 20.63
CA GLY A 72 -15.07 -8.86 21.55
C GLY A 72 -16.41 -8.18 21.29
N PRO A 73 -16.70 -7.04 21.97
CA PRO A 73 -17.88 -6.22 21.70
C PRO A 73 -17.95 -5.77 20.24
N VAL A 74 -16.80 -5.54 19.62
CA VAL A 74 -16.62 -5.36 18.18
C VAL A 74 -15.53 -6.37 17.76
N PRO A 75 -15.90 -7.49 17.12
CA PRO A 75 -14.93 -8.50 16.69
C PRO A 75 -13.92 -7.93 15.68
N VAL A 76 -12.70 -8.47 15.72
CA VAL A 76 -11.66 -8.19 14.73
C VAL A 76 -11.67 -9.32 13.70
N VAL A 77 -11.66 -8.96 12.42
CA VAL A 77 -11.80 -9.91 11.31
C VAL A 77 -10.78 -9.68 10.21
N THR A 78 -10.45 -10.76 9.51
CA THR A 78 -9.81 -10.68 8.19
C THR A 78 -10.87 -10.94 7.12
N PHE A 79 -10.96 -10.01 6.17
CA PHE A 79 -11.98 -10.01 5.14
C PHE A 79 -11.39 -10.46 3.82
N TYR A 80 -12.10 -11.33 3.13
CA TYR A 80 -11.69 -11.91 1.85
C TYR A 80 -12.74 -11.62 0.78
N ASP A 81 -12.32 -11.13 -0.38
CA ASP A 81 -13.15 -11.09 -1.59
C ASP A 81 -13.05 -12.46 -2.26
N THR A 82 -14.20 -13.14 -2.38
CA THR A 82 -14.31 -14.51 -2.90
C THR A 82 -14.94 -14.55 -4.30
N GLY A 83 -14.98 -13.40 -4.98
CA GLY A 83 -15.51 -13.29 -6.35
C GLY A 83 -14.57 -13.80 -7.45
N THR A 84 -13.31 -14.10 -7.11
CA THR A 84 -12.26 -14.57 -8.02
C THR A 84 -11.94 -16.06 -7.82
N GLU A 85 -11.05 -16.63 -8.65
CA GLU A 85 -10.62 -18.03 -8.49
C GLU A 85 -9.82 -18.26 -7.20
N GLU A 86 -9.11 -17.22 -6.75
CA GLU A 86 -8.39 -17.19 -5.48
C GLU A 86 -9.05 -16.15 -4.55
N ASP A 87 -9.12 -16.45 -3.26
CA ASP A 87 -9.64 -15.52 -2.27
C ASP A 87 -8.63 -14.38 -2.05
N ILE A 88 -9.10 -13.13 -2.16
CA ILE A 88 -8.25 -11.95 -2.03
C ILE A 88 -8.38 -11.38 -0.62
N ASN A 89 -7.28 -11.33 0.14
CA ASN A 89 -7.24 -10.69 1.47
C ASN A 89 -7.38 -9.15 1.34
N VAL A 90 -8.54 -8.63 1.72
CA VAL A 90 -8.87 -7.20 1.65
C VAL A 90 -8.04 -6.39 2.65
N ASN A 91 -7.75 -6.95 3.83
CA ASN A 91 -7.00 -6.26 4.88
C ASN A 91 -5.56 -5.97 4.41
N GLU A 92 -4.90 -6.97 3.82
CA GLU A 92 -3.54 -6.81 3.28
C GLU A 92 -3.49 -5.77 2.16
N LEU A 93 -4.47 -5.76 1.26
CA LEU A 93 -4.52 -4.76 0.20
C LEU A 93 -4.76 -3.34 0.73
N CYS A 94 -5.51 -3.19 1.81
CA CYS A 94 -5.68 -1.89 2.46
C CYS A 94 -4.40 -1.46 3.19
N LEU A 95 -3.73 -2.37 3.90
CA LEU A 95 -2.44 -2.11 4.54
C LEU A 95 -1.36 -1.71 3.54
N SER A 96 -1.38 -2.30 2.33
CA SER A 96 -0.42 -1.96 1.29
C SER A 96 -0.46 -0.47 0.87
N VAL A 97 -1.60 0.21 1.06
CA VAL A 97 -1.72 1.66 0.83
C VAL A 97 -0.93 2.44 1.87
N VAL A 98 -1.01 2.02 3.14
CA VAL A 98 -0.25 2.62 4.24
C VAL A 98 1.24 2.38 4.01
N ASP A 99 1.64 1.14 3.72
CA ASP A 99 3.04 0.80 3.47
C ASP A 99 3.61 1.61 2.30
N ALA A 100 2.89 1.69 1.19
CA ALA A 100 3.33 2.45 0.01
C ALA A 100 3.50 3.94 0.33
N ARG A 101 2.60 4.51 1.14
CA ARG A 101 2.68 5.90 1.58
C ARG A 101 3.85 6.13 2.52
N ASP A 102 4.04 5.27 3.52
CA ASP A 102 5.08 5.42 4.53
C ASP A 102 6.48 5.18 3.96
N LEU A 103 6.58 4.38 2.89
CA LEU A 103 7.81 4.17 2.12
C LEU A 103 8.03 5.24 1.05
N ALA A 104 7.06 6.11 0.76
CA ALA A 104 7.23 7.15 -0.25
C ALA A 104 8.21 8.24 0.24
N PRO A 105 9.05 8.80 -0.65
CA PRO A 105 9.87 9.95 -0.29
C PRO A 105 9.00 11.15 0.10
N THR A 106 9.26 11.73 1.26
CA THR A 106 8.57 12.96 1.70
C THR A 106 9.16 14.16 0.97
N ILE A 107 8.32 14.84 0.18
CA ILE A 107 8.68 16.13 -0.42
C ILE A 107 8.35 17.23 0.60
N PRO A 108 9.33 18.04 1.04
CA PRO A 108 9.08 19.06 2.04
C PRO A 108 8.32 20.24 1.45
N GLY A 109 7.79 21.09 2.33
CA GLY A 109 7.00 22.26 1.94
C GLY A 109 7.82 23.32 1.21
N VAL A 110 7.12 24.28 0.59
CA VAL A 110 7.76 25.40 -0.12
C VAL A 110 8.62 26.21 0.87
N GLY A 111 9.92 26.33 0.57
CA GLY A 111 10.89 27.07 1.40
C GLY A 111 11.61 26.21 2.45
N GLU A 112 11.20 24.96 2.61
CA GLU A 112 11.90 23.99 3.44
C GLU A 112 13.06 23.34 2.67
N LYS A 113 14.02 22.78 3.41
CA LYS A 113 15.22 22.16 2.84
C LYS A 113 15.05 20.65 2.82
N LEU A 114 15.45 20.03 1.70
CA LEU A 114 15.56 18.58 1.58
C LEU A 114 17.04 18.19 1.50
N GLU A 115 17.48 17.30 2.38
CA GLU A 115 18.81 16.70 2.32
C GLU A 115 18.77 15.37 1.56
N GLY A 116 19.87 15.05 0.87
CA GLY A 116 19.96 13.85 0.05
C GLY A 116 21.06 13.92 -1.00
N CYS A 117 21.02 12.94 -1.91
CA CYS A 117 22.07 12.71 -2.90
C CYS A 117 21.52 12.86 -4.33
N VAL A 118 22.29 13.51 -5.19
CA VAL A 118 22.03 13.49 -6.64
C VAL A 118 22.49 12.15 -7.20
N GLN A 119 21.57 11.42 -7.82
CA GLN A 119 21.83 10.12 -8.43
C GLN A 119 22.17 10.23 -9.92
N PHE A 120 21.49 11.13 -10.62
CA PHE A 120 21.63 11.27 -12.06
C PHE A 120 21.19 12.67 -12.53
N VAL A 121 21.79 13.13 -13.62
CA VAL A 121 21.34 14.34 -14.34
C VAL A 121 21.19 13.96 -15.80
N ASP A 122 20.00 14.15 -16.35
CA ASP A 122 19.73 13.80 -17.74
C ASP A 122 20.17 14.90 -18.72
N SER A 123 20.05 14.62 -20.02
CA SER A 123 20.41 15.56 -21.09
C SER A 123 19.49 16.78 -21.19
N SER A 124 18.31 16.73 -20.58
CA SER A 124 17.38 17.87 -20.49
C SER A 124 17.69 18.78 -19.30
N GLY A 125 18.56 18.35 -18.40
CA GLY A 125 18.93 19.06 -17.18
C GLY A 125 18.05 18.73 -15.99
N LEU A 126 17.20 17.70 -16.05
CA LEU A 126 16.47 17.22 -14.89
C LEU A 126 17.40 16.46 -13.95
N ILE A 127 17.23 16.72 -12.66
CA ILE A 127 18.05 16.16 -11.59
C ILE A 127 17.24 15.09 -10.87
N TYR A 128 17.81 13.90 -10.78
CA TYR A 128 17.27 12.78 -10.03
C TYR A 128 17.94 12.75 -8.67
N PHE A 129 17.14 12.85 -7.62
CA PHE A 129 17.60 13.08 -6.26
C PHE A 129 16.93 12.07 -5.32
N THR A 130 17.69 11.54 -4.37
CA THR A 130 17.19 10.62 -3.33
C THR A 130 17.36 11.24 -1.96
N SER A 131 16.27 11.35 -1.22
CA SER A 131 16.26 11.73 0.20
C SER A 131 16.36 10.50 1.11
N PRO A 132 17.11 10.56 2.23
CA PRO A 132 17.07 9.52 3.26
C PRO A 132 15.67 9.33 3.82
N GLY A 133 15.31 8.10 4.17
CA GLY A 133 14.02 7.78 4.77
C GLY A 133 13.68 6.29 4.71
N PRO A 134 12.55 5.87 5.30
CA PRO A 134 12.17 4.46 5.43
C PRO A 134 12.12 3.72 4.09
N GLY A 135 11.66 4.40 3.03
CA GLY A 135 11.65 3.87 1.67
C GLY A 135 13.03 3.54 1.13
N LEU A 136 14.01 4.43 1.34
CA LEU A 136 15.39 4.22 0.90
C LEU A 136 16.05 3.10 1.71
N ASP A 137 15.86 3.08 3.04
CA ASP A 137 16.39 2.03 3.91
C ASP A 137 15.84 0.65 3.49
N LYS A 138 14.53 0.59 3.17
CA LYS A 138 13.90 -0.63 2.68
C LYS A 138 14.44 -1.04 1.31
N LEU A 139 14.67 -0.08 0.41
CA LEU A 139 15.27 -0.35 -0.89
C LEU A 139 16.69 -0.92 -0.74
N GLU A 140 17.52 -0.35 0.13
CA GLU A 140 18.88 -0.86 0.42
C GLU A 140 18.86 -2.29 0.95
N GLN A 141 17.93 -2.61 1.86
CA GLN A 141 17.75 -3.98 2.34
C GLN A 141 17.33 -4.95 1.22
N LEU A 142 16.42 -4.53 0.35
CA LEU A 142 15.96 -5.34 -0.78
C LEU A 142 17.10 -5.58 -1.79
N MET A 143 17.91 -4.55 -2.08
CA MET A 143 19.09 -4.69 -2.94
C MET A 143 20.09 -5.68 -2.36
N ALA A 144 20.40 -5.56 -1.06
CA ALA A 144 21.30 -6.50 -0.38
C ALA A 144 20.77 -7.96 -0.39
N SER A 145 19.46 -8.15 -0.25
CA SER A 145 18.84 -9.47 -0.35
C SER A 145 18.91 -10.04 -1.77
N ALA A 146 18.66 -9.21 -2.78
CA ALA A 146 18.75 -9.61 -4.18
C ALA A 146 20.19 -9.99 -4.60
N ASP A 147 21.20 -9.28 -4.10
CA ASP A 147 22.61 -9.60 -4.36
C ASP A 147 22.98 -10.99 -3.83
N GLN A 148 22.46 -11.36 -2.66
CA GLN A 148 22.67 -12.70 -2.10
C GLN A 148 22.04 -13.78 -2.98
N GLN A 149 20.80 -13.59 -3.44
CA GLN A 149 20.10 -14.59 -4.29
C GLN A 149 20.76 -14.76 -5.66
N THR A 150 21.13 -13.67 -6.32
CA THR A 150 21.74 -13.72 -7.66
C THR A 150 23.17 -14.27 -7.65
N SER A 151 23.84 -14.28 -6.50
CA SER A 151 25.12 -15.00 -6.35
C SER A 151 24.98 -16.53 -6.40
N VAL A 152 23.76 -17.06 -6.24
CA VAL A 152 23.46 -18.50 -6.14
C VAL A 152 22.77 -19.05 -7.40
N THR A 153 22.10 -18.22 -8.19
CA THR A 153 21.31 -18.63 -9.36
C THR A 153 21.87 -18.02 -10.64
N ASP A 154 22.55 -18.83 -11.46
CA ASP A 154 23.07 -18.44 -12.79
C ASP A 154 22.09 -18.86 -13.90
N THR A 155 20.93 -18.21 -13.96
CA THR A 155 20.00 -18.37 -15.09
C THR A 155 19.86 -17.04 -15.81
N GLY A 156 20.78 -16.78 -16.74
CA GLY A 156 20.72 -15.61 -17.60
C GLY A 156 19.43 -15.56 -18.43
N VAL A 157 18.89 -14.36 -18.60
CA VAL A 157 17.73 -14.10 -19.46
C VAL A 157 18.23 -13.90 -20.90
N THR A 158 17.76 -14.74 -21.83
CA THR A 158 18.13 -14.65 -23.26
C THR A 158 17.20 -13.76 -24.07
N THR A 159 15.99 -13.50 -23.60
CA THR A 159 15.01 -12.62 -24.26
C THR A 159 14.18 -11.90 -23.20
N ALA A 160 14.23 -10.57 -23.23
CA ALA A 160 13.42 -9.73 -22.35
C ALA A 160 12.00 -9.60 -22.91
N GLU A 161 11.02 -9.61 -22.02
CA GLU A 161 9.61 -9.41 -22.35
C GLU A 161 9.13 -8.05 -21.81
N LEU A 162 8.37 -7.35 -22.64
CA LEU A 162 7.83 -6.04 -22.29
C LEU A 162 6.94 -6.14 -21.03
N GLY A 163 7.16 -5.23 -20.08
CA GLY A 163 6.40 -5.18 -18.82
C GLY A 163 6.94 -6.08 -17.72
N LYS A 164 7.95 -6.94 -17.99
CA LYS A 164 8.66 -7.69 -16.94
C LYS A 164 9.79 -6.86 -16.33
N ILE A 165 10.11 -7.16 -15.07
CA ILE A 165 11.20 -6.52 -14.32
C ILE A 165 12.35 -7.53 -14.22
N TYR A 166 13.57 -7.06 -14.49
CA TYR A 166 14.77 -7.89 -14.51
C TYR A 166 15.85 -7.30 -13.60
N TYR A 167 16.73 -8.17 -13.10
CA TYR A 167 17.96 -7.78 -12.43
C TYR A 167 19.07 -7.62 -13.47
N SER A 168 19.90 -6.58 -13.33
CA SER A 168 21.07 -6.38 -14.18
C SER A 168 22.29 -6.01 -13.34
N CYS A 169 23.47 -6.46 -13.76
CA CYS A 169 24.71 -5.91 -13.26
C CYS A 169 25.02 -4.64 -14.04
N PHE A 170 25.37 -3.54 -13.36
CA PHE A 170 25.74 -2.30 -14.02
C PHE A 170 27.08 -1.79 -13.49
N SER A 171 28.00 -1.48 -14.40
CA SER A 171 29.27 -0.88 -14.02
C SER A 171 29.08 0.62 -13.76
N GLN A 172 28.99 1.04 -12.50
CA GLN A 172 29.09 2.45 -12.16
C GLN A 172 30.55 2.93 -12.21
N VAL A 173 30.77 4.11 -12.79
CA VAL A 173 32.00 4.87 -12.59
C VAL A 173 31.80 5.68 -11.31
N MET A 174 32.44 5.25 -10.21
CA MET A 174 32.51 6.03 -8.98
C MET A 174 33.21 7.36 -9.29
N ILE A 175 32.46 8.46 -9.35
CA ILE A 175 33.06 9.79 -9.37
C ILE A 175 33.53 10.05 -7.93
N ALA A 176 34.81 9.80 -7.68
CA ALA A 176 35.45 10.16 -6.43
C ALA A 176 35.11 11.62 -6.10
N SER A 177 34.58 11.84 -4.90
CA SER A 177 34.48 13.16 -4.28
C SER A 177 35.77 13.94 -4.57
N TRP A 178 35.64 15.22 -4.97
CA TRP A 178 36.74 16.14 -5.25
C TRP A 178 37.62 16.37 -4.00
N ARG A 179 38.36 15.35 -3.59
CA ARG A 179 39.58 15.41 -2.79
C ARG A 179 40.51 14.43 -3.48
N GLY A 180 41.30 14.97 -4.41
CA GLY A 180 42.09 14.20 -5.36
C GLY A 180 42.76 12.98 -4.74
N LYS A 181 42.27 11.80 -5.12
CA LYS A 181 43.04 10.57 -5.28
C LYS A 181 42.21 9.54 -6.05
N GLU A 182 42.90 8.99 -7.04
CA GLU A 182 42.66 7.81 -7.89
C GLU A 182 41.30 7.09 -7.81
N THR A 183 40.65 7.01 -8.97
CA THR A 183 39.41 6.25 -9.24
C THR A 183 39.65 4.74 -9.16
N GLU A 184 38.97 4.07 -8.24
CA GLU A 184 38.83 2.61 -8.22
C GLU A 184 37.52 2.23 -8.94
N ARG A 185 37.58 1.29 -9.89
CA ARG A 185 36.39 0.71 -10.53
C ARG A 185 35.81 -0.35 -9.59
N ARG A 186 34.54 -0.21 -9.21
CA ARG A 186 33.79 -1.24 -8.49
C ARG A 186 32.56 -1.60 -9.31
N GLU A 187 32.34 -2.89 -9.53
CA GLU A 187 31.09 -3.39 -10.11
C GLU A 187 30.00 -3.36 -9.03
N GLU A 188 28.86 -2.76 -9.34
CA GLU A 188 27.68 -2.76 -8.48
C GLU A 188 26.48 -3.35 -9.25
N ARG A 189 25.50 -3.89 -8.54
CA ARG A 189 24.30 -4.49 -9.15
C ARG A 189 23.12 -3.58 -8.90
N GLY A 190 22.26 -3.39 -9.90
CA GLY A 190 21.17 -2.41 -9.84
C GLY A 190 19.93 -2.86 -10.62
N PHE A 191 18.79 -2.25 -10.27
CA PHE A 191 17.52 -2.51 -10.94
C PHE A 191 17.37 -1.64 -12.20
N GLY A 192 16.99 -2.25 -13.32
CA GLY A 192 16.68 -1.56 -14.58
C GLY A 192 15.24 -1.83 -15.02
N LYS A 193 14.58 -0.81 -15.59
CA LYS A 193 13.39 -0.96 -16.44
C LYS A 193 13.75 -0.46 -17.83
N GLU A 194 13.38 -1.20 -18.88
CA GLU A 194 13.45 -0.67 -20.24
C GLU A 194 12.43 0.46 -20.41
N GLY A 195 12.92 1.66 -20.72
CA GLY A 195 12.12 2.79 -21.14
C GLY A 195 11.96 2.78 -22.67
N GLY A 196 10.72 2.66 -23.14
CA GLY A 196 10.37 3.01 -24.51
C GLY A 196 10.32 4.53 -24.67
N SER A 197 11.10 5.06 -25.62
CA SER A 197 11.00 6.46 -26.05
C SER A 197 9.71 6.69 -26.83
N LEU A 198 9.08 7.86 -26.62
CA LEU A 198 8.30 8.57 -27.63
C LEU A 198 9.19 9.66 -28.23
#